data_AF-A0A009RV57-F1
#
_entry.id   AF-A0A009RV57-F1
#
_cell.length_a   1.000
_cell.length_b   1.000
_cell.length_c   1.000
_cell.angle_alpha   90.00
_cell.angle_beta   90.00
_cell.angle_gamma   90.00
#
_symmetry.space_group_name_H-M   'P 1'
#
loop_
_entity.id
_entity.type
_entity.pdbx_description
1 polymer ?
#
loop_
_entity_poly.entity_id
_entity_poly.type
_entity_poly.pdbx_seq_one_letter_code
_entity_poly.pdbx_strand_id
1 'polypeptide(L)'
;MIDLNKEREAFEALPQIKSILVNEEFYFSTLSMNYKSNKPDHLHCVYFINGAWYSWQEKAKAQAVPEWISVKEQLPELETDVLVVFKGNIIQAGLYQGDEGLAWWSELLDGWDLDFEKVTLWKPLMNIPNEIGAEG
;
A
#
# COMPACT_ATOMS: atom_id res chain seq x y z
N MET A 1 -0.78 6.30 -5.62
CA MET A 1 -2.12 5.71 -5.31
C MET A 1 -2.42 4.64 -6.35
N ILE A 2 -2.88 3.45 -5.96
CA ILE A 2 -3.16 2.36 -6.93
C ILE A 2 -4.44 2.66 -7.71
N ASP A 3 -4.35 2.53 -9.03
CA ASP A 3 -5.52 2.59 -9.91
C ASP A 3 -6.32 1.28 -9.80
N LEU A 4 -7.38 1.31 -8.98
CA LEU A 4 -8.24 0.16 -8.74
C LEU A 4 -8.94 -0.36 -10.00
N ASN A 5 -9.18 0.49 -11.01
CA ASN A 5 -9.80 0.04 -12.25
C ASN A 5 -8.81 -0.78 -13.08
N LYS A 6 -7.55 -0.33 -13.14
CA LYS A 6 -6.47 -1.07 -13.80
C LYS A 6 -6.19 -2.40 -13.09
N GLU A 7 -6.19 -2.42 -11.76
CA GLU A 7 -6.05 -3.67 -11.00
C GLU A 7 -7.22 -4.62 -11.19
N ARG A 8 -8.45 -4.09 -11.29
CA ARG A 8 -9.63 -4.91 -11.59
C ARG A 8 -9.52 -5.53 -12.98
N GLU A 9 -9.13 -4.76 -13.99
CA GLU A 9 -8.91 -5.29 -15.35
C GLU A 9 -7.83 -6.39 -15.37
N ALA A 10 -6.73 -6.20 -14.63
CA ALA A 10 -5.68 -7.21 -14.50
C ALA A 10 -6.17 -8.48 -13.78
N PHE A 11 -6.96 -8.33 -12.71
CA PHE A 11 -7.59 -9.43 -11.99
C PHE A 11 -8.57 -10.21 -12.88
N GLU A 12 -9.45 -9.51 -13.61
CA GLU A 12 -10.43 -10.10 -14.52
C GLU A 12 -9.80 -10.77 -15.73
N ALA A 13 -8.58 -10.39 -16.11
CA ALA A 13 -7.83 -11.00 -17.20
C ALA A 13 -7.24 -12.38 -16.85
N LEU A 14 -7.16 -12.75 -15.56
CA LEU A 14 -6.67 -14.06 -15.16
C LEU A 14 -7.58 -15.16 -15.72
N PRO A 15 -7.05 -16.23 -16.37
CA PRO A 15 -7.87 -17.24 -17.04
C PRO A 15 -8.94 -17.86 -16.13
N GLN A 16 -8.57 -18.19 -14.90
CA GLN A 16 -9.48 -18.77 -13.90
C GLN A 16 -10.57 -17.78 -13.46
N ILE A 17 -10.23 -16.51 -13.29
CA ILE A 17 -11.18 -15.47 -12.89
C ILE A 17 -12.14 -15.19 -14.03
N LYS A 18 -11.61 -14.97 -15.24
CA LYS A 18 -12.40 -14.75 -16.45
C LYS A 18 -13.43 -15.86 -16.67
N SER A 19 -13.01 -17.12 -16.51
CA SER A 19 -13.89 -18.28 -16.65
C SER A 19 -15.04 -18.24 -15.64
N ILE A 20 -14.74 -17.98 -14.36
CA ILE A 20 -15.77 -17.87 -13.31
C ILE A 20 -16.74 -16.73 -13.61
N LEU A 21 -16.22 -15.55 -13.96
CA LEU A 21 -17.07 -14.37 -14.20
C LEU A 21 -18.04 -14.58 -15.37
N VAL A 22 -17.57 -15.19 -16.47
CA VAL A 22 -18.38 -15.45 -17.66
C VAL A 22 -19.37 -16.60 -17.44
N ASN A 23 -18.93 -17.74 -16.93
CA ASN A 23 -19.77 -18.93 -16.81
C ASN A 23 -20.86 -18.76 -15.75
N GLU A 24 -20.57 -18.03 -14.68
CA GLU A 24 -21.45 -17.90 -13.54
C GLU A 24 -22.23 -16.57 -13.52
N GLU A 25 -22.15 -15.78 -14.61
CA GLU A 25 -22.86 -14.51 -14.81
C GLU A 25 -22.66 -13.50 -13.68
N PHE A 26 -21.41 -13.35 -13.23
CA PHE A 26 -21.05 -12.34 -12.24
C PHE A 26 -20.91 -10.96 -12.89
N TYR A 27 -21.21 -9.92 -12.13
CA TYR A 27 -20.95 -8.54 -12.50
C TYR A 27 -20.32 -7.78 -11.34
N PHE A 28 -19.51 -6.77 -11.67
CA PHE A 28 -18.92 -5.89 -10.68
C PHE A 28 -19.87 -4.73 -10.36
N SER A 29 -20.21 -4.57 -9.08
CA SER A 29 -21.04 -3.49 -8.57
C SER A 29 -20.15 -2.33 -8.15
N THR A 30 -20.08 -1.27 -8.94
CA THR A 30 -19.29 -0.06 -8.63
C THR A 30 -19.77 0.66 -7.38
N LEU A 31 -21.06 0.55 -7.03
CA LEU A 31 -21.62 1.13 -5.81
C LEU A 31 -21.04 0.49 -4.53
N SER A 32 -20.82 -0.82 -4.56
CA SER A 32 -20.35 -1.61 -3.40
C SER A 32 -18.93 -2.13 -3.57
N MET A 33 -18.28 -1.76 -4.67
CA MET A 33 -16.91 -2.15 -5.05
C MET A 33 -16.64 -3.65 -4.94
N ASN A 34 -17.62 -4.48 -5.32
CA ASN A 34 -17.57 -5.93 -5.16
C ASN A 34 -18.33 -6.69 -6.27
N TYR A 35 -18.04 -7.97 -6.42
CA TYR A 35 -18.72 -8.84 -7.38
C TYR A 35 -20.05 -9.37 -6.83
N LYS A 36 -21.06 -9.42 -7.70
CA LYS A 36 -22.40 -9.93 -7.41
C LYS A 36 -22.86 -10.89 -8.51
N SER A 37 -23.82 -11.73 -8.17
CA SER A 37 -24.56 -12.57 -9.13
C SER A 37 -26.05 -12.44 -8.85
N ASN A 38 -26.86 -12.55 -9.90
CA ASN A 38 -28.32 -12.60 -9.78
C ASN A 38 -28.84 -14.02 -9.51
N LYS A 39 -27.94 -15.03 -9.53
CA LYS A 39 -28.30 -16.43 -9.31
C LYS A 39 -28.29 -16.74 -7.79
N PRO A 40 -29.40 -17.21 -7.22
CA PRO A 40 -29.51 -17.43 -5.77
C PRO A 40 -28.56 -18.51 -5.25
N ASP A 41 -28.22 -19.50 -6.08
CA ASP A 41 -27.37 -20.63 -5.68
C ASP A 41 -25.87 -20.31 -5.73
N HIS A 42 -25.48 -19.11 -6.17
CA HIS A 42 -24.07 -18.75 -6.40
C HIS A 42 -23.40 -18.13 -5.17
N LEU A 43 -24.03 -18.15 -4.00
CA LEU A 43 -23.53 -17.47 -2.79
C LEU A 43 -22.08 -17.87 -2.44
N HIS A 44 -21.74 -19.15 -2.52
CA HIS A 44 -20.37 -19.62 -2.26
C HIS A 44 -19.36 -19.09 -3.29
N CYS A 45 -19.75 -19.03 -4.56
CA CYS A 45 -18.93 -18.47 -5.64
C CYS A 45 -18.76 -16.95 -5.48
N VAL A 46 -19.79 -16.23 -5.02
CA VAL A 46 -19.73 -14.80 -4.65
C VAL A 46 -18.69 -14.56 -3.56
N TYR A 47 -18.69 -15.37 -2.51
CA TYR A 47 -17.69 -15.24 -1.44
C TYR A 47 -16.29 -15.54 -1.92
N PHE A 48 -16.12 -16.58 -2.74
CA PHE A 48 -14.83 -16.94 -3.31
C PHE A 48 -14.25 -15.79 -4.15
N ILE A 49 -15.02 -15.27 -5.11
CA ILE A 49 -14.51 -14.24 -6.03
C ILE A 49 -14.20 -12.92 -5.29
N ASN A 50 -15.01 -12.55 -4.30
CA ASN A 50 -14.76 -11.36 -3.50
C ASN A 50 -13.57 -11.53 -2.54
N GLY A 51 -13.37 -12.73 -1.99
CA GLY A 51 -12.16 -13.07 -1.23
C GLY A 51 -10.91 -12.97 -2.11
N ALA A 52 -10.94 -13.55 -3.31
CA ALA A 52 -9.86 -13.47 -4.27
C ALA A 52 -9.56 -12.01 -4.69
N TRP A 53 -10.60 -11.22 -4.95
CA TRP A 53 -10.47 -9.80 -5.27
C TRP A 53 -9.88 -8.99 -4.12
N TYR A 54 -10.28 -9.26 -2.89
CA TYR A 54 -9.69 -8.64 -1.70
C TYR A 54 -8.20 -8.98 -1.58
N SER A 55 -7.84 -10.26 -1.65
CA SER A 55 -6.43 -10.68 -1.59
C SER A 55 -5.59 -10.11 -2.74
N TRP A 56 -6.16 -9.95 -3.94
CA TRP A 56 -5.50 -9.29 -5.06
C TRP A 56 -5.19 -7.83 -4.74
N GLN A 57 -6.17 -7.08 -4.23
CA GLN A 57 -5.98 -5.68 -3.84
C GLN A 57 -4.90 -5.53 -2.77
N GLU A 58 -4.91 -6.38 -1.73
CA GLU A 58 -3.88 -6.34 -0.68
C GLU A 58 -2.50 -6.67 -1.24
N LYS A 59 -2.40 -7.61 -2.17
CA LYS A 59 -1.15 -7.89 -2.88
C LYS A 59 -0.70 -6.72 -3.76
N ALA A 60 -1.60 -6.10 -4.51
CA ALA A 60 -1.30 -4.93 -5.33
C ALA A 60 -0.84 -3.75 -4.46
N LYS A 61 -1.46 -3.55 -3.29
CA LYS A 61 -1.03 -2.59 -2.25
C LYS A 61 0.36 -2.89 -1.72
N ALA A 62 0.67 -4.15 -1.43
CA ALA A 62 1.98 -4.56 -0.94
C ALA A 62 3.09 -4.50 -2.02
N GLN A 63 2.74 -4.68 -3.29
CA GLN A 63 3.67 -4.65 -4.42
C GLN A 63 3.83 -3.26 -5.05
N ALA A 64 2.92 -2.33 -4.76
CA ALA A 64 3.16 -0.94 -5.04
C ALA A 64 4.40 -0.53 -4.25
N VAL A 65 5.53 -0.38 -4.95
CA VAL A 65 6.69 0.31 -4.43
C VAL A 65 6.14 1.60 -3.84
N PRO A 66 6.30 1.87 -2.54
CA PRO A 66 5.67 3.04 -1.97
C PRO A 66 6.21 4.25 -2.72
N GLU A 67 5.30 4.89 -3.45
CA GLU A 67 5.60 6.10 -4.20
C GLU A 67 6.14 7.10 -3.19
N TRP A 68 7.18 7.83 -3.58
CA TRP A 68 7.67 8.92 -2.76
C TRP A 68 6.56 9.97 -2.63
N ILE A 69 6.02 10.13 -1.43
CA ILE A 69 4.96 11.06 -1.08
C ILE A 69 5.60 12.42 -0.79
N SER A 70 5.10 13.47 -1.41
CA SER A 70 5.55 14.83 -1.10
C SER A 70 5.09 15.23 0.29
N VAL A 71 6.00 15.78 1.12
CA VAL A 71 5.63 16.33 2.43
C VAL A 71 4.62 17.48 2.34
N LYS A 72 4.46 18.10 1.15
CA LYS A 72 3.45 19.12 0.87
C LYS A 72 2.05 18.54 0.63
N GLU A 73 1.98 17.29 0.19
CA GLU A 73 0.71 16.59 -0.07
C GLU A 73 0.20 15.93 1.19
N GLN A 74 1.08 15.19 1.87
CA GLN A 74 0.75 14.44 3.06
C GLN A 74 2.01 14.24 3.91
N LEU A 75 1.84 14.31 5.23
CA LEU A 75 2.87 13.94 6.19
C LEU A 75 2.64 12.50 6.68
N PRO A 76 3.70 11.77 7.07
CA PRO A 76 3.51 10.48 7.69
C PRO A 76 2.76 10.61 9.01
N GLU A 77 2.26 9.48 9.49
CA GLU A 77 1.73 9.40 10.84
C GLU A 77 2.83 9.70 11.86
N LEU A 78 2.40 10.22 13.00
CA LEU A 78 3.30 10.54 14.10
C LEU A 78 3.93 9.26 14.65
N GLU A 79 5.14 9.38 15.19
CA GLU A 79 5.89 8.27 15.77
C GLU A 79 6.12 7.11 14.77
N THR A 80 6.17 7.43 13.47
CA THR A 80 6.38 6.46 12.39
C THR A 80 7.76 6.64 11.76
N ASP A 81 8.47 5.52 11.61
CA ASP A 81 9.72 5.46 10.86
C ASP A 81 9.49 5.43 9.35
N VAL A 82 10.21 6.28 8.63
CA VAL A 82 10.11 6.45 7.19
C VAL A 82 11.47 6.61 6.55
N LEU A 83 11.50 6.49 5.23
CA LEU A 83 12.60 6.96 4.41
C LEU A 83 12.27 8.36 3.91
N VAL A 84 13.20 9.30 3.98
CA VAL A 84 13.04 10.67 3.49
C VAL A 84 14.10 11.04 2.47
N VAL A 85 13.76 11.94 1.54
CA VAL A 85 14.72 12.60 0.65
C VAL A 85 15.16 13.91 1.29
N PHE A 86 16.39 13.94 1.80
CA PHE A 86 17.02 15.10 2.41
C PHE A 86 18.25 15.51 1.60
N LYS A 87 18.24 16.73 1.06
CA LYS A 87 19.33 17.27 0.21
C LYS A 87 19.76 16.32 -0.92
N GLY A 88 18.80 15.61 -1.52
CA GLY A 88 19.04 14.64 -2.60
C GLY A 88 19.53 13.26 -2.16
N ASN A 89 19.67 13.01 -0.85
CA ASN A 89 20.02 11.70 -0.31
C ASN A 89 18.79 11.02 0.31
N ILE A 90 18.77 9.69 0.28
CA ILE A 90 17.77 8.88 0.98
C ILE A 90 18.33 8.51 2.35
N ILE A 91 17.61 8.87 3.40
CA ILE A 91 17.97 8.55 4.79
C ILE A 91 16.74 8.02 5.53
N GLN A 92 16.96 7.18 6.54
CA GLN A 92 15.90 6.81 7.48
C GLN A 92 15.70 7.95 8.48
N ALA A 93 14.45 8.31 8.71
CA ALA A 93 14.05 9.30 9.69
C ALA A 93 12.73 8.89 10.37
N GLY A 94 12.60 9.22 11.66
CA GLY A 94 11.34 9.12 12.39
C GLY A 94 10.70 10.50 12.52
N LEU A 95 9.38 10.58 12.37
CA LEU A 95 8.62 11.79 12.71
C LEU A 95 8.22 11.72 14.19
N TYR A 96 8.70 12.64 15.02
CA TYR A 96 8.30 12.74 16.43
C TYR A 96 7.35 13.93 16.65
N GLN A 97 6.40 13.76 17.57
CA GLN A 97 5.59 14.86 18.10
C GLN A 97 5.88 15.04 19.58
N GLY A 98 6.43 16.21 19.92
CA GLY A 98 6.35 16.81 21.24
C GLY A 98 5.79 18.23 21.11
N ASP A 99 5.54 18.87 22.25
CA ASP A 99 4.84 20.15 22.46
C ASP A 99 5.29 21.35 21.58
N GLU A 100 6.36 21.20 20.79
CA GLU A 100 7.03 22.23 20.00
C GLU A 100 6.90 22.07 18.47
N GLY A 101 6.25 21.01 17.95
CA GLY A 101 5.94 20.88 16.51
C GLY A 101 6.47 19.62 15.83
N LEU A 102 6.38 19.59 14.49
CA LEU A 102 6.81 18.46 13.66
C LEU A 102 8.34 18.50 13.47
N ALA A 103 9.05 17.52 14.01
CA ALA A 103 10.49 17.38 13.85
C ALA A 103 10.86 15.99 13.32
N TRP A 104 11.86 15.95 12.44
CA TRP A 104 12.45 14.72 11.93
C TRP A 104 13.67 14.36 12.78
N TRP A 105 13.74 13.12 13.21
CA TRP A 105 14.90 12.57 13.90
C TRP A 105 15.54 11.49 13.04
N SER A 106 16.88 11.38 13.07
CA SER A 106 17.61 10.32 12.36
C SER A 106 18.79 9.83 13.18
N GLU A 107 18.84 8.52 13.44
CA GLU A 107 20.01 7.85 14.05
C GLU A 107 21.31 8.11 13.28
N LEU A 108 21.23 8.20 11.94
CA LEU A 108 22.41 8.36 11.08
C LEU A 108 23.10 9.73 11.26
N LEU A 109 22.33 10.74 11.65
CA LEU A 109 22.82 12.09 11.85
C LEU A 109 22.94 12.46 13.32
N ASP A 110 22.69 11.50 14.23
CA ASP A 110 22.79 11.63 15.69
C ASP A 110 22.17 12.94 16.21
N GLY A 111 20.94 13.23 15.78
CA GLY A 111 20.29 14.47 16.18
C GLY A 111 18.97 14.82 15.49
N TRP A 112 18.39 15.90 16.00
CA TRP A 112 17.17 16.56 15.53
C TRP A 112 17.41 17.51 14.33
N ASP A 113 18.55 17.38 13.66
CA ASP A 113 19.06 18.35 12.66
C ASP A 113 18.46 18.19 11.25
N LEU A 114 17.46 17.32 11.10
CA LEU A 114 16.70 17.23 9.86
C LEU A 114 15.72 18.39 9.78
N ASP A 115 16.22 19.48 9.19
CA ASP A 115 15.42 20.63 8.79
C ASP A 115 14.24 20.17 7.93
N PHE A 116 13.04 20.28 8.52
CA PHE A 116 11.78 19.88 7.91
C PHE A 116 11.57 20.52 6.54
N GLU A 117 11.99 21.78 6.36
CA GLU A 117 11.85 22.49 5.09
C GLU A 117 12.72 21.90 3.97
N LYS A 118 13.77 21.14 4.33
CA LYS A 118 14.69 20.50 3.39
C LYS A 118 14.32 19.06 3.06
N VAL A 119 13.32 18.49 3.75
CA VAL A 119 12.74 17.20 3.38
C VAL A 119 11.68 17.44 2.31
N THR A 120 11.83 16.77 1.17
CA THR A 120 10.94 16.99 0.02
C THR A 120 9.95 15.86 -0.19
N LEU A 121 10.40 14.63 0.06
CA LEU A 121 9.66 13.41 -0.19
C LEU A 121 9.88 12.44 0.96
N TRP A 122 8.89 11.62 1.26
CA TRP A 122 9.00 10.52 2.21
C TRP A 122 8.30 9.27 1.69
N LYS A 123 8.62 8.11 2.27
CA LYS A 123 7.84 6.89 2.07
C LYS A 123 7.97 5.97 3.30
N PRO A 124 7.00 5.09 3.57
CA PRO A 124 7.09 4.14 4.68
C PRO A 124 8.37 3.32 4.63
N LEU A 125 8.97 3.08 5.80
CA LEU A 125 10.05 2.12 5.91
C LEU A 125 9.49 0.73 5.54
N MET A 126 10.08 0.07 4.55
CA MET A 126 9.65 -1.29 4.20
C MET A 126 9.99 -2.22 5.36
N ASN A 127 9.03 -3.03 5.81
CA ASN A 127 9.32 -4.19 6.66
C ASN A 127 10.21 -5.13 5.86
N ILE A 128 11.53 -5.02 6.03
CA ILE A 128 12.48 -6.03 5.58
C ILE A 128 12.25 -7.22 6.53
N PRO A 129 11.82 -8.39 6.04
CA PRO A 129 11.74 -9.57 6.88
C PRO A 129 13.13 -9.80 7.50
N ASN A 130 13.22 -9.67 8.83
CA ASN A 130 14.37 -10.15 9.56
C ASN A 130 14.41 -11.67 9.32
N GLU A 131 15.55 -12.16 8.83
CA GLU A 131 15.93 -13.57 8.57
C GLU A 131 16.07 -13.91 7.07
N ILE A 132 17.24 -13.55 6.52
CA ILE A 132 17.92 -14.49 5.63
C ILE A 132 18.50 -15.54 6.59
N GLY A 133 17.80 -16.67 6.74
CA GLY A 133 18.24 -17.80 7.54
C GLY A 133 19.66 -18.21 7.14
N ALA A 134 20.63 -17.82 7.96
CA ALA A 134 21.93 -18.46 8.00
C ALA A 134 21.77 -19.73 8.84
N GLU A 135 21.27 -20.79 8.22
CA GLU A 135 21.46 -22.14 8.76
C GLU A 135 22.66 -22.76 8.03
N GLY A 136 23.75 -22.88 8.80
CA GLY A 136 24.89 -23.74 8.47
C GLY A 136 24.73 -25.13 9.09
#